data_AF-A0A849ZAA3-F1
#
_entry.id   AF-A0A849ZAA3-F1
#
_cell.length_a   1.000
_cell.length_b   1.000
_cell.length_c   1.000
_cell.angle_alpha   90.00
_cell.angle_beta   90.00
_cell.angle_gamma   90.00
#
_symmetry.space_group_name_H-M   'P 1'
#
loop_
_entity.id
_entity.type
_entity.pdbx_description
1 polymer ?
#
loop_
_entity_poly.entity_id
_entity_poly.type
_entity_poly.pdbx_seq_one_letter_code
_entity_poly.pdbx_strand_id
1 'polypeptide(L)'
;MRGAARITRLLAALGVLGIAACLSPTLPLPPPEEPSFMTVGADGTWTVAGNCLSGAEVTVINEATGRGEVYVDRERAGHYTVQIEAEPCDVVIISQSLSEDDSGETRAVLQEVKDGLAVDPAACSP
;
A
#
# COMPACT_ATOMS: atom_id res chain seq x y z
N MET A 1 70.10 24.91 0.13
CA MET A 1 68.73 24.79 0.66
C MET A 1 67.73 24.65 -0.49
N ARG A 2 67.49 23.42 -0.98
CA ARG A 2 66.50 23.11 -2.03
C ARG A 2 65.97 21.70 -1.75
N GLY A 3 64.89 21.58 -0.99
CA GLY A 3 64.39 20.26 -0.59
C GLY A 3 62.99 20.21 0.02
N ALA A 4 62.20 21.29 -0.09
CA ALA A 4 60.91 21.37 0.63
C ALA A 4 59.68 21.49 -0.30
N ALA A 5 59.82 21.23 -1.60
CA ALA A 5 58.74 21.49 -2.57
C ALA A 5 58.24 20.23 -3.32
N ARG A 6 58.47 19.03 -2.77
CA ARG A 6 58.03 17.76 -3.41
C ARG A 6 57.19 16.83 -2.54
N ILE A 7 56.75 17.28 -1.35
CA ILE A 7 56.00 16.44 -0.40
C ILE A 7 54.50 16.82 -0.35
N THR A 8 54.06 17.86 -1.06
CA THR A 8 52.68 18.40 -0.96
C THR A 8 51.81 18.08 -2.19
N ARG A 9 52.00 16.93 -2.84
CA ARG A 9 51.15 16.50 -3.98
C ARG A 9 50.78 15.01 -3.98
N LEU A 10 51.02 14.29 -2.88
CA LEU A 10 50.78 12.84 -2.79
C LEU A 10 49.74 12.44 -1.74
N LEU A 11 48.92 13.41 -1.28
CA LEU A 11 47.90 13.22 -0.24
C LEU A 11 46.53 13.79 -0.69
N ALA A 12 46.21 13.73 -1.98
CA ALA A 12 44.94 14.21 -2.53
C ALA A 12 44.24 13.18 -3.44
N ALA A 13 44.48 11.88 -3.21
CA ALA A 13 43.99 10.81 -4.09
C ALA A 13 43.37 9.60 -3.37
N LEU A 14 43.11 9.68 -2.05
CA LEU A 14 42.44 8.60 -1.31
C LEU A 14 41.23 9.16 -0.57
N GLY A 15 40.03 8.96 -1.13
CA GLY A 15 38.80 9.34 -0.42
C GLY A 15 37.51 9.29 -1.22
N VAL A 16 37.41 8.48 -2.28
CA VAL A 16 36.12 8.23 -2.97
C VAL A 16 35.98 6.73 -3.21
N LEU A 17 35.81 5.96 -2.13
CA LEU A 17 35.42 4.55 -2.24
C LEU A 17 34.36 4.23 -1.19
N GLY A 18 33.19 3.79 -1.67
CA GLY A 18 32.37 2.84 -0.93
C GLY A 18 31.16 3.41 -0.21
N ILE A 19 30.12 3.75 -0.96
CA ILE A 19 28.72 3.46 -0.59
C ILE A 19 27.91 3.23 -1.87
N ALA A 20 28.36 2.27 -2.68
CA ALA A 20 27.43 1.52 -3.51
C ALA A 20 26.80 0.47 -2.58
N ALA A 21 25.94 0.93 -1.67
CA ALA A 21 25.05 0.01 -0.96
C ALA A 21 24.22 -0.66 -2.06
N CYS A 22 24.40 -1.97 -2.21
CA CYS A 22 23.59 -2.78 -3.09
C CYS A 22 22.14 -2.63 -2.66
N LEU A 23 21.41 -1.70 -3.29
CA LEU A 23 19.96 -1.73 -3.39
C LEU A 23 19.63 -3.00 -4.18
N SER A 24 19.74 -4.17 -3.52
CA SER A 24 19.02 -5.34 -4.00
C SER A 24 17.56 -4.90 -3.99
N PRO A 25 16.87 -4.85 -5.15
CA PRO A 25 15.47 -4.47 -5.17
C PRO A 25 14.75 -5.36 -4.15
N THR A 26 14.16 -4.75 -3.11
CA THR A 26 13.17 -5.48 -2.33
C THR A 26 12.08 -5.83 -3.34
N LEU A 27 11.74 -7.11 -3.43
CA LEU A 27 10.65 -7.51 -4.30
C LEU A 27 9.41 -6.80 -3.73
N PRO A 28 8.69 -5.97 -4.51
CA PRO A 28 7.57 -5.21 -3.99
C PRO A 28 6.56 -6.16 -3.37
N LEU A 29 5.84 -5.68 -2.35
CA LEU A 29 4.82 -6.50 -1.71
C LEU A 29 3.78 -6.92 -2.77
N PRO A 30 3.23 -8.14 -2.67
CA PRO A 30 2.13 -8.52 -3.52
C PRO A 30 0.96 -7.57 -3.27
N PRO A 31 0.17 -7.22 -4.31
CA PRO A 31 -1.09 -6.51 -4.13
C PRO A 31 -1.97 -7.22 -3.08
N PRO A 32 -2.80 -6.46 -2.32
CA PRO A 32 -3.77 -7.05 -1.40
C PRO A 32 -4.71 -8.01 -2.13
N GLU A 33 -5.27 -8.97 -1.40
CA GLU A 33 -6.40 -9.74 -1.95
C GLU A 33 -7.62 -8.84 -2.12
N GLU A 34 -8.55 -9.26 -2.99
CA GLU A 34 -9.85 -8.58 -3.08
C GLU A 34 -10.58 -8.62 -1.73
N PRO A 35 -11.37 -7.58 -1.39
CA PRO A 35 -12.16 -7.57 -0.17
C PRO A 35 -13.08 -8.79 -0.08
N SER A 36 -13.07 -9.48 1.07
CA SER A 36 -13.93 -10.63 1.32
C SER A 36 -15.33 -10.24 1.78
N PHE A 37 -15.50 -8.97 2.19
CA PHE A 37 -16.76 -8.44 2.68
C PHE A 37 -16.90 -6.96 2.32
N MET A 38 -18.04 -6.61 1.72
CA MET A 38 -18.43 -5.24 1.46
C MET A 38 -19.93 -5.08 1.70
N THR A 39 -20.34 -4.09 2.48
CA THR A 39 -21.76 -3.82 2.74
C THR A 39 -21.97 -2.33 3.01
N VAL A 40 -23.17 -1.84 2.71
CA VAL A 40 -23.56 -0.46 2.97
C VAL A 40 -24.36 -0.38 4.28
N GLY A 41 -23.97 0.53 5.16
CA GLY A 41 -24.68 0.85 6.39
C GLY A 41 -25.96 1.63 6.12
N ALA A 42 -26.84 1.70 7.12
CA ALA A 42 -28.10 2.47 7.03
C ALA A 42 -27.87 3.99 6.87
N ASP A 43 -26.69 4.47 7.23
CA ASP A 43 -26.22 5.84 7.07
C ASP A 43 -25.59 6.13 5.69
N GLY A 44 -25.47 5.11 4.82
CA GLY A 44 -24.85 5.21 3.51
C GLY A 44 -23.34 5.00 3.50
N THR A 45 -22.72 4.72 4.66
CA THR A 45 -21.28 4.46 4.74
C THR A 45 -20.98 3.01 4.34
N TRP A 46 -19.99 2.78 3.48
CA TRP A 46 -19.58 1.43 3.08
C TRP A 46 -18.58 0.85 4.06
N THR A 47 -18.86 -0.34 4.58
CA THR A 47 -17.87 -1.16 5.28
C THR A 47 -17.15 -2.04 4.27
N VAL A 48 -15.83 -1.95 4.22
CA VAL A 48 -14.95 -2.77 3.36
C VAL A 48 -13.99 -3.54 4.26
N ALA A 49 -13.93 -4.86 4.10
CA ALA A 49 -13.07 -5.72 4.89
C ALA A 49 -12.46 -6.85 4.05
N GLY A 50 -11.27 -7.28 4.45
CA GLY A 50 -10.50 -8.30 3.76
C GLY A 50 -9.26 -8.72 4.54
N ASN A 51 -8.44 -9.54 3.88
CA ASN A 51 -7.15 -9.97 4.42
C ASN A 51 -6.07 -8.93 4.11
N CYS A 52 -5.09 -8.82 5.00
CA CYS A 52 -3.88 -8.05 4.77
C CYS A 52 -2.66 -8.77 5.33
N LEU A 53 -1.46 -8.29 5.01
CA LEU A 53 -0.26 -8.74 5.69
C LEU A 53 -0.34 -8.41 7.19
N SER A 54 0.12 -9.33 8.03
CA SER A 54 0.12 -9.18 9.48
C SER A 54 0.99 -7.99 9.90
N GLY A 55 0.38 -6.99 10.54
CA GLY A 55 1.06 -5.74 10.92
C GLY A 55 1.07 -4.65 9.86
N ALA A 56 0.41 -4.85 8.72
CA ALA A 56 0.38 -3.88 7.64
C ALA A 56 -0.53 -2.68 7.95
N GLU A 57 -0.21 -1.58 7.27
CA GLU A 57 -1.13 -0.47 7.07
C GLU A 57 -1.85 -0.67 5.74
N VAL A 58 -3.18 -0.60 5.75
CA VAL A 58 -4.04 -0.76 4.58
C VAL A 58 -4.68 0.57 4.26
N THR A 59 -4.54 1.03 3.03
CA THR A 59 -5.17 2.23 2.51
C THR A 59 -6.28 1.84 1.53
N VAL A 60 -7.49 2.34 1.76
CA VAL A 60 -8.65 2.14 0.88
C VAL A 60 -9.14 3.49 0.40
N ILE A 61 -9.10 3.73 -0.91
CA ILE A 61 -9.46 5.01 -1.53
C ILE A 61 -10.61 4.78 -2.51
N ASN A 62 -11.67 5.59 -2.41
CA ASN A 62 -12.67 5.73 -3.46
C ASN A 62 -12.06 6.53 -4.63
N GLU A 63 -11.91 5.89 -5.79
CA GLU A 63 -11.28 6.47 -6.98
C GLU A 63 -12.06 7.68 -7.52
N ALA A 64 -13.39 7.69 -7.41
CA ALA A 64 -14.24 8.76 -7.93
C ALA A 64 -14.11 10.05 -7.12
N THR A 65 -13.96 9.95 -5.80
CA THR A 65 -13.90 11.11 -4.89
C THR A 65 -12.49 11.46 -4.44
N GLY A 66 -11.53 10.53 -4.57
CA GLY A 66 -10.18 10.64 -4.02
C GLY A 66 -10.13 10.61 -2.49
N ARG A 67 -11.25 10.31 -1.82
CA ARG A 67 -11.32 10.18 -0.36
C ARG A 67 -11.12 8.72 0.03
N GLY A 68 -10.53 8.48 1.20
CA GLY A 68 -10.22 7.15 1.66
C GLY A 68 -9.95 7.10 3.15
N GLU A 69 -9.74 5.89 3.64
CA GLU A 69 -9.42 5.60 5.03
C GLU A 69 -8.17 4.72 5.11
N VAL A 70 -7.51 4.82 6.26
CA VAL A 70 -6.31 4.04 6.58
C VAL A 70 -6.56 3.19 7.82
N TYR A 71 -6.30 1.90 7.70
CA TYR A 71 -6.36 0.94 8.80
C TYR A 71 -4.95 0.43 9.12
N VAL A 72 -4.64 0.25 10.40
CA VAL A 72 -3.34 -0.31 10.83
C VAL A 72 -3.59 -1.56 11.66
N ASP A 73 -3.10 -2.71 11.19
CA ASP A 73 -3.21 -4.00 11.87
C ASP A 73 -2.23 -4.11 13.06
N ARG A 74 -2.44 -3.28 14.10
CA ARG A 74 -1.55 -3.23 15.27
C ARG A 74 -1.49 -4.56 16.03
N GLU A 75 -2.57 -5.33 16.00
CA GLU A 75 -2.68 -6.63 16.66
C GLU A 75 -2.08 -7.77 15.84
N ARG A 76 -1.64 -7.47 14.61
CA ARG A 76 -0.99 -8.43 13.70
C ARG A 76 -1.92 -9.59 13.31
N ALA A 77 -3.22 -9.33 13.26
CA ALA A 77 -4.27 -10.31 13.04
C ALA A 77 -4.49 -10.65 11.55
N GLY A 78 -3.87 -9.93 10.63
CA GLY A 78 -3.88 -10.21 9.19
C GLY A 78 -5.21 -9.90 8.49
N HIS A 79 -6.01 -9.00 9.07
CA HIS A 79 -7.28 -8.56 8.49
C HIS A 79 -7.49 -7.07 8.74
N TYR A 80 -8.23 -6.42 7.84
CA TYR A 80 -8.60 -5.02 7.96
C TYR A 80 -10.12 -4.84 7.88
N THR A 81 -10.59 -3.73 8.45
CA THR A 81 -11.96 -3.25 8.27
C THR A 81 -11.93 -1.73 8.27
N VAL A 82 -12.50 -1.12 7.23
CA VAL A 82 -12.62 0.33 7.09
C VAL A 82 -14.06 0.71 6.78
N GLN A 83 -14.42 1.95 7.10
CA GLN A 83 -15.70 2.54 6.76
C GLN A 83 -15.46 3.77 5.89
N ILE A 84 -15.95 3.77 4.65
CA ILE A 84 -15.69 4.84 3.68
C ILE A 84 -17.01 5.42 3.15
N GLU A 85 -17.01 6.72 2.88
CA GLU A 85 -18.11 7.37 2.15
C GLU A 85 -17.95 7.09 0.65
N ALA A 86 -18.99 6.52 0.03
CA ALA A 86 -19.00 6.19 -1.39
C ALA A 86 -20.41 5.95 -1.92
N GLU A 87 -20.59 6.00 -3.23
CA GLU A 87 -21.82 5.62 -3.90
C GLU A 87 -21.78 4.14 -4.36
N PRO A 88 -22.93 3.46 -4.49
CA PRO A 88 -22.97 2.14 -5.10
C PRO A 88 -22.33 2.14 -6.48
N CYS A 89 -21.56 1.10 -6.78
CA CYS A 89 -20.79 0.90 -8.01
C CYS A 89 -19.58 1.84 -8.21
N ASP A 90 -19.21 2.65 -7.21
CA ASP A 90 -17.90 3.31 -7.19
C ASP A 90 -16.76 2.28 -7.19
N VAL A 91 -15.61 2.65 -7.73
CA VAL A 91 -14.39 1.83 -7.67
C VAL A 91 -13.56 2.24 -6.46
N VAL A 92 -13.14 1.26 -5.68
CA VAL A 92 -12.15 1.43 -4.61
C VAL A 92 -10.82 0.83 -4.99
N ILE A 93 -9.75 1.53 -4.60
CA ILE A 93 -8.37 1.10 -4.71
C ILE A 93 -7.89 0.71 -3.31
N ILE A 94 -7.40 -0.52 -3.17
CA ILE A 94 -6.83 -1.05 -1.95
C ILE A 94 -5.34 -1.26 -2.15
N SER A 95 -4.54 -0.73 -1.23
CA SER A 95 -3.09 -0.96 -1.17
C SER A 95 -2.68 -1.22 0.28
N GLN A 96 -1.51 -1.80 0.47
CA GLN A 96 -0.94 -2.03 1.80
C GLN A 96 0.54 -1.70 1.83
N SER A 97 1.02 -1.24 2.99
CA SER A 97 2.43 -1.03 3.27
C SER A 97 2.85 -1.79 4.53
N LEU A 98 4.10 -2.25 4.53
CA LEU A 98 4.69 -2.92 5.68
C LEU A 98 6.16 -2.50 5.81
N SER A 99 6.48 -1.81 6.91
CA SER A 99 7.79 -1.21 7.14
C SER A 99 8.12 -0.13 6.09
N GLU A 100 9.05 -0.39 5.17
CA GLU A 100 9.48 0.55 4.11
C GLU A 100 9.02 0.11 2.71
N ASP A 101 8.28 -1.01 2.62
CA ASP A 101 7.80 -1.56 1.35
C ASP A 101 6.31 -1.29 1.16
N ASP A 102 5.94 -0.97 -0.08
CA ASP A 102 4.56 -0.82 -0.54
C ASP A 102 4.15 -1.96 -1.46
N SER A 103 2.85 -2.26 -1.49
CA SER A 103 2.27 -3.19 -2.44
C SER A 103 1.88 -2.52 -3.75
N GLY A 104 1.57 -3.34 -4.75
CA GLY A 104 0.69 -2.89 -5.83
C GLY A 104 -0.74 -2.63 -5.34
N GLU A 105 -1.60 -2.25 -6.27
CA GLU A 105 -3.01 -1.93 -6.00
C GLU A 105 -3.94 -3.07 -6.40
N THR A 106 -5.00 -3.23 -5.62
CA THR A 106 -6.15 -4.08 -5.96
C THR A 106 -7.38 -3.20 -6.12
N ARG A 107 -8.12 -3.40 -7.21
CA ARG A 107 -9.32 -2.62 -7.54
C ARG A 107 -10.56 -3.46 -7.30
N ALA A 108 -11.55 -2.90 -6.63
CA ALA A 108 -12.84 -3.55 -6.41
C ALA A 108 -13.99 -2.56 -6.67
N VAL A 109 -15.12 -3.07 -7.16
CA VAL A 109 -16.35 -2.28 -7.34
C VAL A 109 -17.17 -2.40 -6.06
N LEU A 110 -17.63 -1.27 -5.53
CA LEU A 110 -18.50 -1.23 -4.36
C LEU A 110 -19.89 -1.76 -4.68
N GLN A 111 -20.05 -3.04 -4.40
CA GLN A 111 -21.32 -3.76 -4.37
C GLN A 111 -21.31 -4.69 -3.16
N GLU A 112 -22.47 -5.21 -2.78
CA GLU A 112 -22.53 -6.12 -1.64
C GLU A 112 -21.73 -7.40 -1.93
N VAL A 113 -20.76 -7.70 -1.06
CA VAL A 113 -19.89 -8.87 -1.15
C VAL A 113 -19.92 -9.61 0.18
N LYS A 114 -20.05 -10.93 0.10
CA LYS A 114 -20.02 -11.82 1.25
C LYS A 114 -19.20 -13.06 0.91
N ASP A 115 -18.27 -13.41 1.79
CA ASP A 115 -17.35 -14.54 1.61
C ASP A 115 -16.58 -14.46 0.27
N GLY A 116 -16.21 -13.24 -0.13
CA GLY A 116 -15.47 -12.95 -1.38
C GLY A 116 -16.30 -13.06 -2.66
N LEU A 117 -17.63 -13.20 -2.55
CA LEU A 117 -18.53 -13.29 -3.70
C LEU A 117 -19.53 -12.14 -3.70
N ALA A 118 -19.75 -11.55 -4.86
CA ALA A 118 -20.82 -10.57 -5.07
C ALA A 118 -22.18 -11.21 -4.78
N VAL A 119 -22.97 -10.56 -3.93
CA VAL A 119 -24.33 -11.00 -3.60
C VAL A 119 -25.26 -10.87 -4.81
N ASP A 120 -25.11 -9.79 -5.57
CA ASP A 120 -25.75 -9.58 -6.87
C ASP A 120 -24.71 -9.18 -7.91
N PRO A 121 -24.19 -10.13 -8.71
CA PRO A 121 -23.19 -9.85 -9.76
C PRO A 121 -23.68 -8.91 -10.86
N ALA A 122 -24.99 -8.70 -11.01
CA ALA A 122 -25.55 -7.82 -12.02
C ALA A 122 -25.74 -6.37 -11.52
N ALA A 123 -25.60 -6.12 -10.22
CA ALA A 123 -25.88 -4.81 -9.61
C ALA A 123 -25.07 -3.67 -10.23
N CYS A 124 -23.81 -3.93 -10.61
CA CYS A 124 -22.91 -2.95 -11.21
C CYS A 124 -22.46 -3.35 -12.63
N SER A 125 -23.17 -4.28 -13.29
CA SER A 125 -22.92 -4.58 -14.70
C SER A 125 -23.59 -3.51 -15.59
N PRO A 126 -22.93 -3.01 -16.64
CA PRO A 126 -23.51 -2.05 -17.59
C PRO A 126 -24.67 -2.63 -18.42
#